data_AF-U6DD53-F1
#
_entry.id   AF-U6DD53-F1
#
_cell.length_a   1.000
_cell.length_b   1.000
_cell.length_c   1.000
_cell.angle_alpha   90.00
_cell.angle_beta   90.00
_cell.angle_gamma   90.00
#
_symmetry.space_group_name_H-M   'P 1'
#
loop_
_entity.id
_entity.type
_entity.pdbx_description
1 polymer ?
#
loop_
_entity_poly.entity_id
_entity_poly.type
_entity_poly.pdbx_seq_one_letter_code
_entity_poly.pdbx_strand_id
1 'polypeptide(L)'
;EMIIQFGFVTLFVASFPLAPVFALLNNVIEVRLDAKKFVTELRRPDAVRTKDIGIWFDILSGIGKFSVISNAFVIAVTSDFIPRLVYQYAYSHNGTLHGFVNHTLSFFNVSQLKEGTQPENSQFDQEVQFCRFKDYREPPWAPNPYEFSKQYWAILSARLAFVIIFQNLVMFLSVLVDWMIPDIPTDISDQIKKEKGLLVDFFLKEEHEKLKLTDEPAQRSLGGGRRSRSRAPSWAPSGQSQPGSIASSGSQHTNV
;
A
#
# COMPACT_ATOMS: atom_id res chain seq x y z
N GLU A 1 -11.03 8.00 -4.54
CA GLU A 1 -12.04 6.98 -4.24
C GLU A 1 -11.40 5.60 -4.06
N MET A 2 -10.77 5.08 -5.12
CA MET A 2 -10.05 3.80 -5.15
C MET A 2 -9.18 3.44 -3.93
N ILE A 3 -8.45 4.41 -3.34
CA ILE A 3 -7.57 4.14 -2.19
C ILE A 3 -8.35 3.88 -0.90
N ILE A 4 -9.47 4.59 -0.70
CA ILE A 4 -10.34 4.37 0.46
C ILE A 4 -10.97 2.99 0.35
N GLN A 5 -11.41 2.61 -0.85
CA GLN A 5 -11.93 1.28 -1.14
C GLN A 5 -10.87 0.19 -0.93
N PHE A 6 -9.64 0.41 -1.39
CA PHE A 6 -8.50 -0.48 -1.08
C PHE A 6 -8.28 -0.60 0.43
N GLY A 7 -8.37 0.50 1.18
CA GLY A 7 -8.30 0.51 2.64
C GLY A 7 -9.39 -0.36 3.27
N PHE A 8 -10.65 -0.18 2.89
CA PHE A 8 -11.75 -1.00 3.40
C PHE A 8 -11.57 -2.49 3.10
N VAL A 9 -11.15 -2.81 1.88
CA VAL A 9 -10.92 -4.20 1.47
C VAL A 9 -9.78 -4.82 2.26
N THR A 10 -8.66 -4.10 2.43
CA THR A 10 -7.48 -4.67 3.07
C THR A 10 -7.59 -4.69 4.58
N LEU A 11 -8.01 -3.60 5.24
CA LEU A 11 -8.02 -3.46 6.70
C LEU A 11 -9.01 -4.39 7.42
N PHE A 12 -10.12 -4.75 6.76
CA PHE A 12 -11.24 -5.46 7.39
C PHE A 12 -11.55 -6.81 6.74
N VAL A 13 -10.66 -7.33 5.89
CA VAL A 13 -10.86 -8.61 5.20
C VAL A 13 -11.07 -9.76 6.19
N ALA A 14 -10.41 -9.74 7.34
CA ALA A 14 -10.54 -10.78 8.36
C ALA A 14 -11.93 -10.84 8.99
N SER A 15 -12.66 -9.71 9.04
CA SER A 15 -14.03 -9.65 9.55
C SER A 15 -15.06 -9.94 8.47
N PHE A 16 -14.81 -9.48 7.24
CA PHE A 16 -15.78 -9.55 6.16
C PHE A 16 -15.15 -10.05 4.85
N PRO A 17 -15.18 -11.36 4.58
CA PRO A 17 -14.49 -11.95 3.44
C PRO A 17 -15.12 -11.60 2.08
N LEU A 18 -16.37 -11.10 2.04
CA LEU A 18 -17.03 -10.69 0.79
C LEU A 18 -16.68 -9.25 0.36
N ALA A 19 -15.92 -8.48 1.15
CA ALA A 19 -15.51 -7.11 0.79
C ALA A 19 -14.85 -6.99 -0.60
N PRO A 20 -13.93 -7.89 -1.01
CA PRO A 20 -13.29 -7.81 -2.32
C PRO A 20 -14.27 -7.97 -3.49
N VAL A 21 -15.35 -8.74 -3.31
CA VAL A 21 -16.36 -8.94 -4.36
C VAL A 21 -17.15 -7.66 -4.60
N PHE A 22 -17.56 -6.98 -3.53
CA PHE A 22 -18.22 -5.68 -3.67
C PHE A 22 -17.29 -4.63 -4.24
N ALA A 23 -16.01 -4.66 -3.87
CA ALA A 23 -15.03 -3.78 -4.47
C ALA A 23 -14.85 -4.04 -5.98
N LEU A 24 -14.84 -5.30 -6.41
CA LEU A 24 -14.76 -5.64 -7.82
C LEU A 24 -15.98 -5.12 -8.60
N LEU A 25 -17.19 -5.33 -8.06
CA LEU A 25 -18.42 -4.82 -8.68
C LEU A 25 -18.41 -3.29 -8.78
N ASN A 26 -17.97 -2.61 -7.72
CA ASN A 26 -17.86 -1.16 -7.72
C ASN A 26 -16.84 -0.69 -8.77
N ASN A 27 -15.65 -1.30 -8.81
CA ASN A 27 -14.60 -0.96 -9.80
C ASN A 27 -15.09 -1.12 -11.25
N VAL A 28 -15.87 -2.18 -11.56
CA VAL A 28 -16.40 -2.39 -12.92
C VAL A 28 -17.36 -1.28 -13.33
N ILE A 29 -18.20 -0.81 -12.40
CA ILE A 29 -19.14 0.29 -12.64
C ILE A 29 -18.38 1.62 -12.72
N GLU A 30 -17.47 1.86 -11.78
CA GLU A 30 -16.67 3.09 -11.64
C GLU A 30 -15.85 3.36 -12.90
N VAL A 31 -15.16 2.35 -13.47
CA VAL A 31 -14.42 2.51 -14.73
C VAL A 31 -15.31 3.00 -15.88
N ARG A 32 -16.56 2.52 -15.97
CA ARG A 32 -17.49 2.94 -17.03
C ARG A 32 -18.06 4.33 -16.77
N LEU A 33 -18.38 4.64 -15.52
CA LEU A 33 -18.90 5.95 -15.14
C LEU A 33 -17.85 7.04 -15.31
N ASP A 34 -16.61 6.79 -14.90
CA ASP A 34 -15.49 7.72 -15.09
C ASP A 34 -15.21 7.96 -16.56
N ALA A 35 -15.19 6.90 -17.39
CA ALA A 35 -15.03 7.04 -18.83
C ALA A 35 -16.15 7.90 -19.45
N LYS A 36 -17.41 7.66 -19.06
CA LYS A 36 -18.55 8.47 -19.53
C LYS A 36 -18.39 9.92 -19.10
N LYS A 37 -18.06 10.17 -17.83
CA LYS A 37 -17.84 11.51 -17.26
C LYS A 37 -16.75 12.29 -18.02
N PHE A 38 -15.62 11.64 -18.33
CA PHE A 38 -14.55 12.28 -19.11
C PHE A 38 -14.95 12.62 -20.54
N VAL A 39 -15.84 11.84 -21.16
CA VAL A 39 -16.25 12.05 -22.56
C VAL A 39 -17.43 13.02 -22.67
N THR A 40 -18.40 12.98 -21.74
CA THR A 40 -19.67 13.71 -21.87
C THR A 40 -19.80 14.93 -20.96
N GLU A 41 -19.15 14.94 -19.79
CA GLU A 41 -19.39 15.97 -18.76
C GLU A 41 -18.22 16.93 -18.57
N LEU A 42 -16.98 16.47 -18.78
CA LEU A 42 -15.78 17.26 -18.55
C LEU A 42 -15.21 17.86 -19.83
N ARG A 43 -14.67 19.08 -19.72
CA ARG A 43 -13.83 19.67 -20.77
C ARG A 43 -12.50 18.91 -20.82
N ARG A 44 -11.95 18.74 -22.02
CA ARG A 44 -10.67 18.05 -22.26
C ARG A 44 -9.56 18.65 -21.39
N PRO A 45 -8.91 17.86 -20.52
CA PRO A 45 -7.77 18.30 -19.72
C PRO A 45 -6.49 18.34 -20.56
N ASP A 46 -5.51 19.14 -20.11
CA ASP A 46 -4.20 19.22 -20.74
C ASP A 46 -3.38 17.94 -20.48
N ALA A 47 -2.69 17.48 -21.52
CA ALA A 47 -1.91 16.25 -21.45
C ALA A 47 -0.59 16.49 -20.70
N VAL A 48 -0.52 16.01 -19.46
CA VAL A 48 0.71 15.98 -18.66
C VAL A 48 1.28 14.56 -18.69
N ARG A 49 2.58 14.44 -19.00
CA ARG A 49 3.28 13.14 -18.95
C ARG A 49 3.84 12.92 -17.55
N THR A 50 3.39 11.87 -16.88
CA THR A 50 3.95 11.38 -15.61
C THR A 50 4.48 9.96 -15.81
N LYS A 51 5.54 9.60 -15.08
CA LYS A 51 6.10 8.24 -15.10
C LYS A 51 5.38 7.30 -14.14
N ASP A 52 4.92 7.85 -13.02
CA ASP A 52 4.38 7.10 -11.89
C ASP A 52 3.09 7.75 -11.34
N ILE A 53 2.38 7.01 -10.50
CA ILE A 53 1.22 7.51 -9.73
C ILE A 53 1.61 8.50 -8.62
N GLY A 54 2.90 8.62 -8.29
CA GLY A 54 3.42 9.54 -7.28
C GLY A 54 3.18 9.08 -5.85
N ILE A 55 2.87 10.03 -4.95
CA ILE A 55 2.68 9.81 -3.50
C ILE A 55 1.64 8.72 -3.15
N TRP A 56 0.71 8.46 -4.07
CA TRP A 56 -0.30 7.43 -3.89
C TRP A 56 0.30 6.02 -3.74
N PHE A 57 1.48 5.76 -4.33
CA PHE A 57 2.18 4.49 -4.12
C PHE A 57 2.61 4.31 -2.67
N ASP A 58 3.21 5.35 -2.07
CA ASP A 58 3.65 5.32 -0.67
C ASP A 58 2.47 5.16 0.28
N ILE A 59 1.34 5.81 -0.02
CA ILE A 59 0.10 5.66 0.75
C ILE A 59 -0.44 4.23 0.67
N LEU A 60 -0.50 3.64 -0.53
CA LEU A 60 -0.95 2.25 -0.72
C LEU A 60 -0.03 1.27 0.01
N SER A 61 1.29 1.46 -0.06
CA SER A 61 2.27 0.66 0.67
C SER A 61 2.09 0.79 2.19
N GLY A 62 1.87 2.01 2.69
CA GLY A 62 1.57 2.28 4.10
C GLY A 62 0.30 1.59 4.59
N ILE A 63 -0.79 1.70 3.83
CA ILE A 63 -2.07 1.03 4.13
C ILE A 63 -1.89 -0.49 4.11
N GLY A 64 -1.14 -1.04 3.16
CA GLY A 64 -0.84 -2.46 3.08
C GLY A 64 -0.13 -2.99 4.34
N LYS A 65 0.88 -2.27 4.84
CA LYS A 65 1.58 -2.64 6.08
C LYS A 65 0.69 -2.49 7.32
N PHE A 66 -0.08 -1.40 7.40
CA PHE A 66 -1.01 -1.17 8.50
C PHE A 66 -2.17 -2.19 8.54
N SER A 67 -2.57 -2.67 7.37
CA SER A 67 -3.57 -3.72 7.21
C SER A 67 -3.18 -5.02 7.90
N VAL A 68 -1.91 -5.43 7.82
CA VAL A 68 -1.42 -6.63 8.51
C VAL A 68 -1.64 -6.52 10.02
N ILE A 69 -1.30 -5.37 10.60
CA ILE A 69 -1.45 -5.11 12.04
C ILE A 69 -2.93 -5.10 12.43
N SER A 70 -3.76 -4.36 11.69
CA SER A 70 -5.19 -4.24 11.98
C SER A 70 -5.91 -5.58 11.92
N ASN A 71 -5.65 -6.38 10.88
CA ASN A 71 -6.24 -7.71 10.75
C ASN A 71 -5.78 -8.66 11.87
N ALA A 72 -4.52 -8.57 12.31
CA ALA A 72 -4.03 -9.36 13.45
C ALA A 72 -4.83 -9.05 14.73
N PHE A 73 -5.08 -7.78 15.01
CA PHE A 73 -5.88 -7.35 16.15
C PHE A 73 -7.34 -7.75 16.04
N VAL A 74 -7.94 -7.61 14.85
CA VAL A 74 -9.31 -8.08 14.57
C VAL A 74 -9.45 -9.57 14.90
N ILE A 75 -8.52 -10.39 14.42
CA ILE A 75 -8.54 -11.84 14.69
C ILE A 75 -8.29 -12.13 16.18
N ALA A 76 -7.36 -11.44 16.83
CA ALA A 76 -7.01 -11.72 18.22
C ALA A 76 -8.09 -11.27 19.21
N VAL A 77 -8.65 -10.08 19.02
CA VAL A 77 -9.52 -9.41 20.01
C VAL A 77 -11.00 -9.68 19.72
N THR A 78 -11.42 -9.53 18.47
CA THR A 78 -12.84 -9.60 18.09
C THR A 78 -13.28 -11.04 17.84
N SER A 79 -12.40 -11.91 17.32
CA SER A 79 -12.75 -13.30 17.09
C SER A 79 -12.66 -14.15 18.37
N ASP A 80 -13.56 -15.12 18.47
CA ASP A 80 -13.48 -16.18 19.49
C ASP A 80 -12.46 -17.26 19.13
N PHE A 81 -11.63 -17.07 18.10
CA PHE A 81 -10.61 -18.03 17.68
C PHE A 81 -9.60 -18.35 18.78
N ILE A 82 -8.97 -17.33 19.38
CA ILE A 82 -7.92 -17.52 20.40
C ILE A 82 -8.47 -18.19 21.68
N PRO A 83 -9.59 -17.72 22.28
CA PRO A 83 -10.14 -18.38 23.47
C PRO A 83 -10.54 -19.85 23.21
N ARG A 84 -11.08 -20.17 22.03
CA ARG A 84 -11.42 -21.55 21.65
C ARG A 84 -10.18 -22.42 21.54
N LEU A 85 -9.11 -21.91 20.93
CA LEU A 85 -7.83 -22.62 20.81
C LEU A 85 -7.19 -22.88 22.17
N VAL A 86 -7.16 -21.86 23.04
CA VAL A 86 -6.65 -21.99 24.41
C VAL A 86 -7.47 -23.00 25.21
N TYR A 87 -8.80 -22.96 25.10
CA TYR A 87 -9.67 -23.94 25.75
C TYR A 87 -9.38 -25.36 25.27
N GLN A 88 -9.29 -25.56 23.95
CA GLN A 88 -9.06 -26.87 23.35
C GLN A 88 -7.71 -27.48 23.74
N TYR A 89 -6.66 -26.66 23.84
CA TYR A 89 -5.32 -27.13 24.13
C TYR A 89 -5.00 -27.23 25.63
N ALA A 90 -5.46 -26.27 26.44
CA ALA A 90 -5.08 -26.19 27.85
C ALA A 90 -6.13 -26.77 28.83
N TYR A 91 -7.41 -26.80 28.44
CA TYR A 91 -8.50 -27.16 29.36
C TYR A 91 -9.32 -28.38 28.92
N SER A 92 -9.38 -28.67 27.61
CA SER A 92 -10.16 -29.81 27.09
C SER A 92 -9.38 -31.12 27.22
N HIS A 93 -9.88 -32.03 28.05
CA HIS A 93 -9.28 -33.36 28.22
C HIS A 93 -9.27 -34.19 26.94
N ASN A 94 -10.28 -33.99 26.07
CA ASN A 94 -10.47 -34.76 24.84
C ASN A 94 -10.13 -33.96 23.57
N GLY A 95 -9.63 -32.73 23.71
CA GLY A 95 -9.41 -31.82 22.58
C GLY A 95 -10.68 -31.42 21.82
N THR A 96 -11.87 -31.59 22.44
CA THR A 96 -13.15 -31.18 21.86
C THR A 96 -13.61 -29.83 22.43
N LEU A 97 -14.50 -29.14 21.74
CA LEU A 97 -15.08 -27.87 22.21
C LEU A 97 -16.30 -28.06 23.14
N HIS A 98 -16.56 -29.29 23.61
CA HIS A 98 -17.66 -29.58 24.52
C HIS A 98 -17.45 -28.84 25.84
N GLY A 99 -18.47 -28.08 26.27
CA GLY A 99 -18.41 -27.30 27.51
C GLY A 99 -17.75 -25.93 27.39
N PHE A 100 -17.27 -25.53 26.21
CA PHE A 100 -16.64 -24.22 26.00
C PHE A 100 -17.51 -23.05 26.47
N VAL A 101 -18.80 -23.04 26.10
CA VAL A 101 -19.72 -21.96 26.50
C VAL A 101 -19.89 -21.90 28.02
N ASN A 102 -19.98 -23.05 28.69
CA ASN A 102 -20.11 -23.09 30.16
C ASN A 102 -18.82 -22.66 30.86
N HIS A 103 -17.66 -22.85 30.23
CA HIS A 103 -16.36 -22.40 30.73
C HIS A 103 -16.14 -20.90 30.51
N THR A 104 -16.59 -20.33 29.39
CA THR A 104 -16.40 -18.91 29.05
C THR A 104 -17.35 -17.97 29.83
N LEU A 105 -18.45 -18.50 30.36
CA LEU A 105 -19.42 -17.70 31.10
C LEU A 105 -19.08 -17.64 32.59
N SER A 106 -18.97 -16.43 33.14
CA SER A 106 -18.82 -16.20 34.58
C SER A 106 -20.17 -16.03 35.27
N PHE A 107 -20.22 -16.40 36.56
CA PHE A 107 -21.42 -16.30 37.37
C PHE A 107 -21.49 -14.93 38.06
N PHE A 108 -22.66 -14.31 38.02
CA PHE A 108 -22.96 -13.08 38.73
C PHE A 108 -24.17 -13.26 39.64
N ASN A 109 -24.05 -12.82 40.89
CA ASN A 109 -25.16 -12.85 41.84
C ASN A 109 -26.04 -11.62 41.65
N VAL A 110 -27.33 -11.82 41.36
CA VAL A 110 -28.29 -10.75 41.03
C VAL A 110 -28.54 -9.84 42.25
N SER A 111 -28.36 -10.34 43.47
CA SER A 111 -28.49 -9.52 44.68
C SER A 111 -27.47 -8.38 44.79
N GLN A 112 -26.39 -8.42 44.02
CA GLN A 112 -25.31 -7.43 44.06
C GLN A 112 -25.39 -6.36 42.96
N LEU A 113 -26.49 -6.32 42.20
CA LEU A 113 -26.74 -5.20 41.30
C LEU A 113 -26.86 -3.89 42.09
N LYS A 114 -26.32 -2.81 41.53
CA LYS A 114 -26.46 -1.48 42.09
C LYS A 114 -27.95 -1.09 42.14
N GLU A 115 -28.37 -0.47 43.23
CA GLU A 115 -29.72 0.05 43.38
C GLU A 115 -30.09 0.94 42.17
N GLY A 116 -31.25 0.68 41.56
CA GLY A 116 -31.71 1.38 40.35
C GLY A 116 -31.21 0.83 39.00
N THR A 117 -30.35 -0.19 38.96
CA THR A 117 -29.93 -0.88 37.71
C THR A 117 -30.62 -2.23 37.49
N GLN A 118 -31.55 -2.59 38.38
CA GLN A 118 -32.27 -3.86 38.31
C GLN A 118 -33.30 -3.84 37.18
N PRO A 119 -33.53 -4.99 36.51
CA PRO A 119 -34.53 -5.06 35.45
C PRO A 119 -35.93 -4.88 36.04
N GLU A 120 -36.69 -3.91 35.53
CA GLU A 120 -38.06 -3.61 36.01
C GLU A 120 -39.05 -4.74 35.73
N ASN A 121 -38.84 -5.51 34.65
CA ASN A 121 -39.69 -6.64 34.25
C ASN A 121 -38.84 -7.87 33.93
N SER A 122 -38.80 -8.87 34.81
CA SER A 122 -38.24 -10.18 34.48
C SER A 122 -39.27 -11.02 33.71
N GLN A 123 -38.91 -11.49 32.52
CA GLN A 123 -39.73 -12.41 31.72
C GLN A 123 -39.72 -13.86 32.26
N PHE A 124 -39.02 -14.11 33.35
CA PHE A 124 -38.90 -15.45 33.93
C PHE A 124 -39.91 -15.62 35.07
N ASP A 125 -40.65 -16.73 35.07
CA ASP A 125 -41.65 -17.08 36.09
C ASP A 125 -41.05 -17.33 37.49
N GLN A 126 -39.72 -17.37 37.60
CA GLN A 126 -38.99 -17.71 38.82
C GLN A 126 -37.90 -16.67 39.10
N GLU A 127 -37.68 -16.40 40.39
CA GLU A 127 -36.63 -15.49 40.84
C GLU A 127 -35.24 -16.02 40.48
N VAL A 128 -34.55 -15.28 39.60
CA VAL A 128 -33.21 -15.66 39.12
C VAL A 128 -32.16 -15.23 40.14
N GLN A 129 -31.52 -16.21 40.78
CA GLN A 129 -30.46 -15.97 41.78
C GLN A 129 -29.10 -15.64 41.14
N PHE A 130 -28.75 -16.35 40.06
CA PHE A 130 -27.49 -16.16 39.35
C PHE A 130 -27.73 -15.92 37.86
N CYS A 131 -27.06 -14.92 37.30
CA CYS A 131 -26.98 -14.72 35.86
C CYS A 131 -25.57 -15.01 35.35
N ARG A 132 -25.44 -15.27 34.04
CA ARG A 132 -24.18 -15.58 33.39
C ARG A 132 -23.83 -14.50 32.38
N PHE A 133 -22.58 -14.05 32.37
CA PHE A 133 -22.09 -13.05 31.42
C PHE A 133 -20.76 -13.48 30.80
N LYS A 134 -20.46 -12.93 29.61
CA LYS A 134 -19.26 -13.28 28.84
C LYS A 134 -18.06 -12.47 29.36
N ASP A 135 -17.41 -12.97 30.40
CA ASP A 135 -16.14 -12.47 30.92
C ASP A 135 -15.43 -13.53 31.76
N TYR A 136 -14.11 -13.44 31.88
CA TYR A 136 -13.29 -14.38 32.66
C TYR A 136 -13.02 -13.83 34.06
N ARG A 137 -14.03 -13.94 34.94
CA ARG A 137 -13.98 -13.49 36.32
C ARG A 137 -14.17 -14.63 37.31
N GLU A 138 -13.56 -14.47 38.48
CA GLU A 138 -13.73 -15.40 39.58
C GLU A 138 -15.19 -15.43 40.07
N PRO A 139 -15.73 -16.61 40.40
CA PRO A 139 -17.12 -16.76 40.82
C PRO A 139 -17.36 -16.18 42.22
N PRO A 140 -18.63 -15.96 42.61
CA PRO A 140 -18.97 -15.31 43.89
C PRO A 140 -18.56 -16.08 45.14
N TRP A 141 -18.26 -17.38 45.03
CA TRP A 141 -17.79 -18.24 46.13
C TRP A 141 -16.26 -18.35 46.22
N ALA A 142 -15.52 -17.69 45.34
CA ALA A 142 -14.06 -17.66 45.38
C ALA A 142 -13.54 -16.65 46.44
N PRO A 143 -12.28 -16.74 46.88
CA PRO A 143 -11.69 -15.81 47.85
C PRO A 143 -11.76 -14.34 47.41
N ASN A 144 -11.58 -14.08 46.11
CA ASN A 144 -11.66 -12.75 45.50
C ASN A 144 -12.78 -12.74 44.45
N PRO A 145 -14.04 -12.48 44.83
CA PRO A 145 -15.16 -12.54 43.91
C PRO A 145 -15.10 -11.43 42.84
N TYR A 146 -15.44 -11.76 41.59
CA TYR A 146 -15.50 -10.85 40.43
C TYR A 146 -14.19 -10.21 39.98
N GLU A 147 -13.05 -10.56 40.57
CA GLU A 147 -11.74 -10.18 40.05
C GLU A 147 -11.40 -10.96 38.78
N PHE A 148 -10.44 -10.44 38.00
CA PHE A 148 -9.96 -11.11 36.80
C PHE A 148 -9.30 -12.44 37.15
N SER A 149 -9.81 -13.53 36.56
CA SER A 149 -9.26 -14.86 36.80
C SER A 149 -7.90 -15.04 36.14
N LYS A 150 -7.12 -16.04 36.56
CA LYS A 150 -5.88 -16.45 35.88
C LYS A 150 -6.12 -16.79 34.40
N GLN A 151 -7.31 -17.29 34.09
CA GLN A 151 -7.73 -17.60 32.73
C GLN A 151 -7.78 -16.36 31.84
N TYR A 152 -8.23 -15.22 32.37
CA TYR A 152 -8.26 -13.94 31.66
C TYR A 152 -6.86 -13.57 31.18
N TRP A 153 -5.87 -13.60 32.07
CA TRP A 153 -4.48 -13.27 31.77
C TRP A 153 -3.82 -14.27 30.82
N ALA A 154 -4.14 -15.56 30.94
CA ALA A 154 -3.68 -16.58 30.00
C ALA A 154 -4.22 -16.34 28.58
N ILE A 155 -5.50 -15.99 28.44
CA ILE A 155 -6.10 -15.68 27.13
C ILE A 155 -5.55 -14.36 26.59
N LEU A 156 -5.40 -13.34 27.42
CA LEU A 156 -4.83 -12.05 27.02
C LEU A 156 -3.39 -12.19 26.51
N SER A 157 -2.55 -12.95 27.23
CA SER A 157 -1.18 -13.23 26.79
C SER A 157 -1.16 -14.03 25.48
N ALA A 158 -2.03 -15.03 25.33
CA ALA A 158 -2.16 -15.77 24.08
C ALA A 158 -2.59 -14.88 22.90
N ARG A 159 -3.50 -13.92 23.12
CA ARG A 159 -3.90 -12.93 22.11
C ARG A 159 -2.72 -12.07 21.67
N LEU A 160 -1.94 -11.54 22.61
CA LEU A 160 -0.77 -10.72 22.31
C LEU A 160 0.32 -11.52 21.59
N ALA A 161 0.59 -12.75 22.03
CA ALA A 161 1.54 -13.65 21.39
C ALA A 161 1.13 -13.97 19.94
N PHE A 162 -0.16 -14.22 19.70
CA PHE A 162 -0.69 -14.43 18.35
C PHE A 162 -0.47 -13.21 17.46
N VAL A 163 -0.76 -11.99 17.94
CA VAL A 163 -0.53 -10.76 17.14
C VAL A 163 0.93 -10.64 16.74
N ILE A 164 1.86 -10.85 17.66
CA ILE A 164 3.30 -10.77 17.39
C ILE A 164 3.71 -11.82 16.35
N ILE A 165 3.33 -13.08 16.54
CA ILE A 165 3.69 -14.16 15.60
C ILE A 165 3.10 -13.91 14.22
N PHE A 166 1.79 -13.60 14.16
CA PHE A 166 1.09 -13.34 12.91
C PHE A 166 1.69 -12.15 12.16
N GLN A 167 1.96 -11.05 12.86
CA GLN A 167 2.57 -9.87 12.25
C GLN A 167 3.95 -10.18 11.67
N ASN A 168 4.82 -10.82 12.45
CA ASN A 168 6.17 -11.15 11.98
C ASN A 168 6.14 -12.13 10.79
N LEU A 169 5.27 -13.15 10.85
CA LEU A 169 5.11 -14.13 9.77
C LEU A 169 4.63 -13.47 8.48
N VAL A 170 3.55 -12.69 8.54
CA VAL A 170 2.97 -12.06 7.35
C VAL A 170 3.92 -11.01 6.78
N MET A 171 4.55 -10.19 7.63
CA MET A 171 5.55 -9.22 7.17
C MET A 171 6.75 -9.89 6.50
N PHE A 172 7.21 -11.02 7.05
CA PHE A 172 8.28 -11.82 6.44
C PHE A 172 7.86 -12.37 5.08
N LEU A 173 6.64 -12.93 4.97
CA LEU A 173 6.12 -13.44 3.71
C LEU A 173 5.98 -12.33 2.66
N SER A 174 5.53 -11.14 3.06
CA SER A 174 5.46 -10.00 2.14
C SER A 174 6.84 -9.61 1.59
N VAL A 175 7.85 -9.53 2.45
CA VAL A 175 9.24 -9.25 2.01
C VAL A 175 9.78 -10.37 1.12
N LEU A 176 9.43 -11.63 1.39
CA LEU A 176 9.82 -12.76 0.55
C LEU A 176 9.19 -12.66 -0.85
N VAL A 177 7.92 -12.28 -0.94
CA VAL A 177 7.23 -12.07 -2.22
C VAL A 177 7.87 -10.92 -2.99
N ASP A 178 8.14 -9.80 -2.32
CA ASP A 178 8.84 -8.65 -2.92
C ASP A 178 10.25 -9.04 -3.40
N TRP A 179 10.94 -9.93 -2.70
CA TRP A 179 12.25 -10.45 -3.12
C TRP A 179 12.16 -11.42 -4.31
N MET A 180 11.07 -12.19 -4.41
CA MET A 180 10.88 -13.23 -5.43
C MET A 180 10.45 -12.64 -6.79
N ILE A 181 9.68 -11.55 -6.78
CA ILE A 181 9.14 -10.95 -8.00
C ILE A 181 10.08 -9.82 -8.46
N PRO A 182 10.74 -9.94 -9.62
CA PRO A 182 11.58 -8.86 -10.13
C PRO A 182 10.74 -7.66 -10.54
N ASP A 183 11.15 -6.45 -10.11
CA ASP A 183 10.43 -5.20 -10.37
C ASP A 183 10.28 -4.86 -11.86
N ILE A 184 11.20 -5.34 -12.71
CA ILE A 184 11.19 -5.08 -14.16
C ILE A 184 11.02 -6.42 -14.90
N PRO A 185 9.97 -6.57 -15.74
CA PRO A 185 9.80 -7.77 -16.54
C PRO A 185 10.93 -7.92 -17.57
N THR A 186 11.31 -9.17 -17.84
CA THR A 186 12.47 -9.50 -18.71
C THR A 186 12.32 -8.97 -20.14
N ASP A 187 11.11 -9.01 -20.70
CA ASP A 187 10.84 -8.53 -22.07
C ASP A 187 11.17 -7.04 -22.23
N ILE A 188 10.74 -6.20 -21.27
CA ILE A 188 11.07 -4.77 -21.28
C ILE A 188 12.55 -4.53 -21.03
N SER A 189 13.18 -5.31 -20.15
CA SER A 189 14.63 -5.24 -19.96
C SER A 189 15.39 -5.52 -21.25
N ASP A 190 14.93 -6.51 -22.02
CA ASP A 190 15.56 -6.91 -23.28
C ASP A 190 15.30 -5.91 -24.40
N GLN A 191 14.11 -5.32 -24.47
CA GLN A 191 13.81 -4.21 -25.38
C GLN A 191 14.70 -2.99 -25.08
N ILE A 192 14.81 -2.60 -23.81
CA ILE A 192 15.68 -1.49 -23.39
C ILE A 192 17.15 -1.78 -23.73
N LYS A 193 17.62 -3.02 -23.55
CA LYS A 193 18.99 -3.41 -23.94
C LYS A 193 19.19 -3.34 -25.45
N LYS A 194 18.22 -3.79 -26.25
CA LYS A 194 18.27 -3.71 -27.72
C LYS A 194 18.31 -2.27 -28.21
N GLU A 195 17.43 -1.41 -27.69
CA GLU A 195 17.39 0.01 -28.03
C GLU A 195 18.71 0.70 -27.66
N LYS A 196 19.25 0.43 -26.47
CA LYS A 196 20.55 0.95 -26.04
C LYS A 196 21.71 0.45 -26.91
N GLY A 197 21.71 -0.83 -27.29
CA GLY A 197 22.72 -1.40 -28.17
C GLY A 197 22.72 -0.73 -29.55
N LEU A 198 21.55 -0.62 -30.17
CA LEU A 198 21.38 0.03 -31.48
C LEU A 198 21.81 1.50 -31.44
N LEU A 199 21.46 2.21 -30.35
CA LEU A 199 21.89 3.60 -30.16
C LEU A 199 23.42 3.72 -30.06
N VAL A 200 24.09 2.84 -29.30
CA VAL A 200 25.55 2.84 -29.18
C VAL A 200 26.22 2.52 -30.52
N ASP A 201 25.72 1.54 -31.25
CA ASP A 201 26.23 1.18 -32.59
C ASP A 201 26.10 2.36 -33.57
N PHE A 202 24.98 3.09 -33.51
CA PHE A 202 24.77 4.30 -34.32
C PHE A 202 25.81 5.39 -34.01
N PHE A 203 26.05 5.67 -32.72
CA PHE A 203 27.08 6.65 -32.30
C PHE A 203 28.49 6.24 -32.72
N LEU A 204 28.87 4.98 -32.55
CA LEU A 204 30.19 4.48 -32.94
C LEU A 204 30.43 4.61 -34.45
N LYS A 205 29.40 4.35 -35.26
CA LYS A 205 29.47 4.50 -36.72
C LYS A 205 29.67 5.95 -37.14
N GLU A 206 28.97 6.89 -36.51
CA GLU A 206 29.14 8.33 -36.77
C GLU A 206 30.56 8.81 -36.44
N GLU A 207 31.09 8.43 -35.28
CA GLU A 207 32.46 8.80 -34.88
C GLU A 207 33.51 8.20 -35.82
N HIS A 208 33.31 6.95 -36.24
CA HIS A 208 34.20 6.30 -37.20
C HIS A 208 34.17 6.97 -38.59
N GLU A 209 33.02 7.49 -39.04
CA GLU A 209 32.95 8.31 -40.26
C GLU A 209 33.67 9.66 -40.10
N LYS A 210 33.53 10.33 -38.95
CA LYS A 210 34.24 11.60 -38.68
C LYS A 210 35.76 11.43 -38.62
N LEU A 211 36.25 10.33 -38.03
CA LEU A 211 37.68 10.01 -38.01
C LEU A 211 38.24 9.79 -39.42
N LYS A 212 37.53 9.05 -40.27
CA LYS A 212 37.94 8.87 -41.68
C LYS A 212 38.03 10.18 -42.44
N LEU A 213 37.08 11.10 -42.23
CA LEU A 213 37.10 12.43 -42.84
C LEU A 213 38.24 13.33 -42.31
N THR A 214 38.72 13.08 -41.08
CA THR A 214 39.81 13.84 -40.44
C THR A 214 41.20 13.31 -40.81
N ASP A 215 41.31 12.03 -41.21
CA ASP A 215 42.55 11.44 -41.75
C ASP A 215 42.72 11.69 -43.27
N GLU A 216 41.62 11.88 -44.03
CA GLU A 216 41.69 12.20 -45.47
C GLU A 216 42.27 13.58 -45.88
N PRO A 217 42.49 14.61 -45.01
CA PRO A 217 43.17 15.85 -45.41
C PRO A 217 44.69 15.68 -45.58
N ALA A 218 45.30 14.60 -45.07
CA ALA A 218 46.76 14.44 -45.07
C ALA A 218 47.33 13.82 -46.35
N GLN A 219 46.50 13.21 -47.21
CA GLN A 219 46.96 12.51 -48.42
C GLN A 219 46.91 13.33 -49.72
N ARG A 220 46.37 14.56 -49.71
CA ARG A 220 46.32 15.42 -50.91
C ARG A 220 47.49 16.40 -51.09
N SER A 221 48.54 16.34 -50.27
CA SER A 221 49.65 17.33 -50.30
C SER A 221 50.93 16.89 -51.03
N LEU A 222 51.03 15.68 -51.59
CA LEU A 222 52.18 15.26 -52.40
C LEU A 222 51.78 14.96 -53.85
N GLY A 223 51.73 16.01 -54.69
CA GLY A 223 51.42 15.87 -56.10
C GLY A 223 51.54 17.16 -56.92
N GLY A 224 52.76 17.68 -57.06
CA GLY A 224 53.27 18.38 -58.25
C GLY A 224 52.50 19.55 -58.90
N GLY A 225 53.09 20.76 -58.80
CA GLY A 225 53.43 21.54 -60.00
C GLY A 225 52.48 22.64 -60.52
N ARG A 226 52.81 23.90 -60.18
CA ARG A 226 52.71 25.16 -60.99
C ARG A 226 51.51 25.38 -61.93
N ARG A 227 50.68 26.40 -61.62
CA ARG A 227 50.57 27.70 -62.35
C ARG A 227 49.34 28.56 -61.90
N SER A 228 49.64 29.77 -61.42
CA SER A 228 49.08 31.09 -61.83
C SER A 228 47.57 31.35 -62.04
N ARG A 229 47.06 32.26 -61.18
CA ARG A 229 46.21 33.47 -61.44
C ARG A 229 44.69 33.38 -61.70
N SER A 230 43.99 34.20 -60.89
CA SER A 230 42.74 34.97 -61.13
C SER A 230 41.45 34.15 -61.21
N ARG A 231 40.31 34.47 -60.58
CA ARG A 231 39.61 35.77 -60.42
C ARG A 231 38.45 35.58 -59.40
N ALA A 232 38.06 36.64 -58.70
CA ALA A 232 36.84 36.71 -57.89
C ALA A 232 35.55 36.54 -58.74
N PRO A 233 34.36 36.34 -58.12
CA PRO A 233 33.62 37.51 -57.65
C PRO A 233 32.93 37.37 -56.28
N SER A 234 32.72 38.55 -55.72
CA SER A 234 32.03 38.90 -54.48
C SER A 234 30.51 38.70 -54.56
N TRP A 235 29.86 38.36 -53.44
CA TRP A 235 28.59 38.98 -53.07
C TRP A 235 28.38 39.01 -51.55
N ALA A 236 27.90 40.15 -51.07
CA ALA A 236 27.83 40.55 -49.67
C ALA A 236 26.47 40.21 -49.03
N PRO A 237 26.39 40.19 -47.68
CA PRO A 237 25.18 40.55 -46.97
C PRO A 237 25.40 41.83 -46.15
N SER A 238 24.73 42.90 -46.55
CA SER A 238 24.28 43.98 -45.65
C SER A 238 22.92 43.56 -45.09
N GLY A 239 22.65 43.60 -43.79
CA GLY A 239 22.66 44.80 -43.00
C GLY A 239 22.13 44.50 -41.59
N GLN A 240 22.42 45.43 -40.71
CA GLN A 240 22.63 45.32 -39.28
C GLN A 240 21.46 45.98 -38.53
N SER A 241 21.05 45.44 -37.39
CA SER A 241 20.55 46.24 -36.28
C SER A 241 20.83 45.54 -34.95
N GLN A 242 21.42 46.31 -34.05
CA GLN A 242 22.07 45.91 -32.79
C GLN A 242 21.17 46.30 -31.58
N PRO A 243 21.60 46.03 -30.33
CA PRO A 243 20.74 45.54 -29.25
C PRO A 243 20.31 46.61 -28.24
N GLY A 244 19.35 46.27 -27.38
CA GLY A 244 19.02 47.01 -26.17
C GLY A 244 19.06 46.11 -24.94
N SER A 245 20.05 46.33 -24.07
CA SER A 245 20.05 45.86 -22.69
C SER A 245 19.70 47.03 -21.78
N ILE A 246 18.73 46.84 -20.87
CA ILE A 246 18.65 47.57 -19.60
C ILE A 246 18.31 46.54 -18.51
N ALA A 247 19.18 46.45 -17.52
CA ALA A 247 18.98 45.74 -16.26
C ALA A 247 18.27 46.63 -15.24
N SER A 248 17.50 46.04 -14.32
CA SER A 248 17.60 46.26 -12.86
C SER A 248 16.28 46.00 -12.09
N SER A 249 16.32 44.94 -11.26
CA SER A 249 15.92 44.86 -9.83
C SER A 249 14.54 45.34 -9.36
N GLY A 250 13.83 44.47 -8.62
CA GLY A 250 12.68 44.84 -7.79
C GLY A 250 11.97 43.64 -7.15
N SER A 251 12.38 43.29 -5.93
CA SER A 251 11.70 42.37 -5.00
C SER A 251 10.33 42.91 -4.55
N GLN A 252 9.33 42.02 -4.38
CA GLN A 252 8.30 41.98 -3.30
C GLN A 252 7.28 40.87 -3.63
N HIS A 253 7.18 39.77 -2.86
CA HIS A 253 6.36 39.57 -1.65
C HIS A 253 4.82 39.62 -1.85
N THR A 254 4.18 38.53 -1.40
CA THR A 254 2.82 38.33 -0.86
C THR A 254 1.59 38.00 -1.75
N ASN A 255 0.99 36.86 -1.35
CA ASN A 255 -0.44 36.50 -1.16
C ASN A 255 -1.34 36.41 -2.42
N VAL A 256 -2.22 35.40 -2.57
CA VAL A 256 -3.10 34.68 -1.62
C VAL A 256 -3.12 33.19 -1.91
#